data_AF-A0A9D0Y459-F1
#
_entry.id   AF-A0A9D0Y459-F1
#
_cell.length_a   1.000
_cell.length_b   1.000
_cell.length_c   1.000
_cell.angle_alpha   90.00
_cell.angle_beta   90.00
_cell.angle_gamma   90.00
#
_symmetry.space_group_name_H-M   'P 1'
#
loop_
_entity.id
_entity.type
_entity.pdbx_description
1 polymer ?
#
loop_
_entity_poly.entity_id
_entity_poly.type
_entity_poly.pdbx_seq_one_letter_code
_entity_poly.pdbx_strand_id
1 'polypeptide(L)'
;MKLPSIALLFFLLSACSSDDSENSDVAIGKVVFEANCVVCHGKEARGLVSNWKEKGADGKYPAPPLDGTAHAWHHSPLQLLNTINEGGIKMGGQMPAFENTLSDDEKQAALDYIMSLWPSELKTKYEERFK
;
A
#
# COMPACT_ATOMS: atom_id res chain seq x y z
N MET A 1 38.67 -55.84 -0.11
CA MET A 1 38.57 -54.86 -1.22
C MET A 1 37.45 -53.88 -0.90
N LYS A 2 37.63 -52.64 -1.36
CA LYS A 2 37.08 -51.37 -0.83
C LYS A 2 35.54 -51.28 -0.87
N LEU A 3 34.94 -50.72 0.19
CA LEU A 3 33.61 -50.10 0.15
C LEU A 3 33.69 -48.78 -0.64
N PRO A 4 32.68 -48.40 -1.43
CA PRO A 4 32.50 -47.02 -1.82
C PRO A 4 31.57 -46.32 -0.82
N SER A 5 32.10 -45.28 -0.18
CA SER A 5 31.33 -44.23 0.49
C SER A 5 30.41 -43.56 -0.53
N ILE A 6 29.10 -43.59 -0.29
CA ILE A 6 28.16 -42.65 -0.89
C ILE A 6 27.83 -41.65 0.20
N ALA A 7 28.54 -40.52 0.18
CA ALA A 7 28.18 -39.35 0.95
C ALA A 7 26.90 -38.77 0.32
N LEU A 8 25.77 -39.02 0.97
CA LEU A 8 24.51 -38.37 0.64
C LEU A 8 24.60 -36.93 1.17
N LEU A 9 25.05 -36.01 0.33
CA LEU A 9 24.91 -34.57 0.58
C LEU A 9 23.41 -34.25 0.66
N PHE A 10 22.90 -34.05 1.87
CA PHE A 10 21.62 -33.37 2.07
C PHE A 10 21.80 -31.91 1.66
N PHE A 11 21.24 -31.59 0.50
CA PHE A 11 21.08 -30.24 -0.01
C PHE A 11 20.24 -29.44 0.99
N LEU A 12 20.81 -28.38 1.54
CA LEU A 12 20.11 -27.44 2.43
C LEU A 12 19.02 -26.72 1.63
N LEU A 13 17.76 -27.16 1.74
CA LEU A 13 16.62 -26.28 1.52
C LEU A 13 16.40 -25.49 2.81
N SER A 14 16.95 -24.28 2.85
CA SER A 14 16.40 -23.23 3.70
C SER A 14 15.91 -22.12 2.77
N ALA A 15 14.61 -22.17 2.48
CA ALA A 15 13.91 -21.16 1.71
C ALA A 15 13.94 -19.82 2.46
N CYS A 16 14.45 -18.79 1.81
CA CYS A 16 14.11 -17.40 2.13
C CYS A 16 13.39 -16.85 0.89
N SER A 17 12.09 -17.11 0.79
CA SER A 17 11.22 -16.60 -0.29
C SER A 17 10.42 -15.36 0.14
N SER A 18 10.97 -14.54 1.04
CA SER A 18 10.30 -13.32 1.48
C SER A 18 10.12 -12.30 0.35
N ASP A 19 11.05 -12.28 -0.63
CA ASP A 19 11.09 -11.29 -1.71
C ASP A 19 10.00 -11.53 -2.78
N ASP A 20 9.65 -12.80 -3.04
CA ASP A 20 8.59 -13.15 -3.99
C ASP A 20 7.19 -12.82 -3.44
N SER A 21 7.02 -12.95 -2.12
CA SER A 21 5.76 -12.62 -1.42
C SER A 21 5.47 -11.13 -1.49
N GLU A 22 6.41 -10.27 -1.07
CA GLU A 22 6.22 -8.82 -1.02
C GLU A 22 5.91 -8.24 -2.41
N ASN A 23 6.60 -8.73 -3.45
CA ASN A 23 6.37 -8.26 -4.82
C ASN A 23 5.02 -8.73 -5.38
N SER A 24 4.56 -9.92 -4.98
CA SER A 24 3.23 -10.42 -5.34
C SER A 24 2.11 -9.60 -4.70
N ASP A 25 2.29 -9.16 -3.46
CA ASP A 25 1.31 -8.34 -2.72
C ASP A 25 1.19 -6.93 -3.31
N VAL A 26 2.31 -6.32 -3.73
CA VAL A 26 2.32 -5.03 -4.42
C VAL A 26 1.61 -5.11 -5.78
N ALA A 27 1.76 -6.21 -6.52
CA ALA A 27 1.10 -6.40 -7.81
C ALA A 27 -0.43 -6.53 -7.65
N ILE A 28 -0.89 -7.29 -6.65
CA ILE A 28 -2.32 -7.39 -6.28
C ILE A 28 -2.83 -6.01 -5.86
N GLY A 29 -2.08 -5.33 -4.99
CA GLY A 29 -2.41 -4.00 -4.51
C GLY A 29 -2.60 -2.97 -5.61
N LYS A 30 -1.77 -3.03 -6.66
CA LYS A 30 -1.93 -2.18 -7.85
C LYS A 30 -3.28 -2.41 -8.53
N VAL A 31 -3.69 -3.66 -8.72
CA VAL A 31 -4.98 -4.01 -9.34
C VAL A 31 -6.13 -3.50 -8.48
N VAL A 32 -6.08 -3.72 -7.17
CA VAL A 32 -7.08 -3.22 -6.22
C VAL A 32 -7.16 -1.69 -6.27
N PHE A 33 -6.02 -1.00 -6.27
CA PHE A 33 -5.95 0.46 -6.35
C PHE A 33 -6.54 0.99 -7.65
N GLU A 34 -6.19 0.38 -8.79
CA GLU A 34 -6.70 0.76 -10.11
C GLU A 34 -8.21 0.53 -10.24
N ALA A 35 -8.77 -0.48 -9.57
CA ALA A 35 -10.22 -0.74 -9.58
C ALA A 35 -11.01 0.19 -8.66
N ASN A 36 -10.43 0.60 -7.52
CA ASN A 36 -11.20 1.21 -6.43
C ASN A 36 -10.79 2.64 -6.06
N CYS A 37 -9.50 2.98 -6.18
CA CYS A 37 -8.92 4.18 -5.57
C CYS A 37 -8.54 5.24 -6.61
N VAL A 38 -8.10 4.81 -7.79
CA VAL A 38 -7.54 5.65 -8.86
C VAL A 38 -8.50 6.75 -9.31
N VAL A 39 -9.81 6.50 -9.25
CA VAL A 39 -10.85 7.44 -9.70
C VAL A 39 -10.82 8.76 -8.92
N CYS A 40 -10.31 8.76 -7.69
CA CYS A 40 -10.15 9.96 -6.87
C CYS A 40 -8.68 10.31 -6.63
N HIS A 41 -7.83 9.30 -6.38
CA HIS A 41 -6.43 9.51 -6.02
C HIS A 41 -5.48 9.57 -7.24
N GLY A 42 -6.00 9.41 -8.46
CA GLY A 42 -5.23 9.54 -9.69
C GLY A 42 -4.28 8.37 -9.97
N LYS A 43 -3.77 8.33 -11.20
CA LYS A 43 -2.81 7.31 -11.64
C LYS A 43 -1.55 7.37 -10.78
N GLU A 44 -1.07 6.20 -10.33
CA GLU A 44 0.09 6.08 -9.42
C GLU A 44 -0.08 6.95 -8.17
N ALA A 45 -1.33 7.11 -7.70
CA ALA A 45 -1.68 7.88 -6.53
C ALA A 45 -1.23 9.35 -6.52
N ARG A 46 -1.02 9.98 -7.69
CA ARG A 46 -0.51 11.36 -7.81
C ARG A 46 -1.55 12.47 -7.62
N GLY A 47 -2.79 12.10 -7.30
CA GLY A 47 -3.93 13.01 -7.27
C GLY A 47 -4.43 13.37 -8.69
N LEU A 48 -5.62 13.96 -8.76
CA LEU A 48 -6.21 14.43 -10.02
C LEU A 48 -5.92 15.89 -10.33
N VAL A 49 -5.50 16.66 -9.31
CA VAL A 49 -5.22 18.09 -9.42
C VAL A 49 -3.92 18.43 -8.70
N SER A 50 -3.24 19.47 -9.16
CA SER A 50 -1.99 19.94 -8.55
C SER A 50 -2.19 20.54 -7.16
N ASN A 51 -3.29 21.27 -6.95
CA ASN A 51 -3.58 21.94 -5.69
C ASN A 51 -4.75 21.30 -4.93
N TRP A 52 -4.52 20.10 -4.40
CA TRP A 52 -5.50 19.36 -3.59
C TRP A 52 -5.87 20.08 -2.27
N LYS A 53 -5.13 21.13 -1.89
CA LYS A 53 -5.38 21.95 -0.69
C LYS A 53 -6.35 23.09 -0.92
N GLU A 54 -6.88 23.24 -2.14
CA GLU A 54 -7.95 24.20 -2.46
C GLU A 54 -9.26 23.47 -2.72
N LYS A 55 -10.37 24.11 -2.31
CA LYS A 55 -11.70 23.58 -2.55
C LYS A 55 -12.09 23.76 -4.01
N GLY A 56 -12.72 22.74 -4.59
CA GLY A 56 -13.34 22.81 -5.91
C GLY A 56 -14.62 23.64 -5.91
N ALA A 57 -15.25 23.71 -7.09
CA ALA A 57 -16.52 24.42 -7.29
C ALA A 57 -17.68 23.85 -6.45
N ASP A 58 -17.59 22.59 -6.03
CA ASP A 58 -18.54 21.93 -5.13
C ASP A 58 -18.28 22.23 -3.65
N GLY A 59 -17.27 23.06 -3.34
CA GLY A 59 -16.87 23.44 -1.99
C GLY A 59 -16.10 22.35 -1.23
N LYS A 60 -15.67 21.27 -1.89
CA LYS A 60 -14.97 20.14 -1.28
C LYS A 60 -13.50 20.11 -1.68
N TYR A 61 -12.66 19.53 -0.81
CA TYR A 61 -11.27 19.28 -1.14
C TYR A 61 -11.16 18.05 -2.07
N PRO A 62 -10.36 18.12 -3.14
CA PRO A 62 -9.94 16.95 -3.90
C PRO A 62 -9.27 15.91 -3.00
N ALA A 63 -9.32 14.64 -3.41
CA ALA A 63 -8.58 13.60 -2.71
C ALA A 63 -7.07 13.92 -2.77
N PRO A 64 -6.35 13.85 -1.64
CA PRO A 64 -4.92 14.12 -1.63
C PRO A 64 -4.16 13.04 -2.42
N PRO A 65 -3.00 13.36 -3.02
CA PRO A 65 -2.11 12.35 -3.55
C PRO A 65 -1.63 11.43 -2.42
N LEU A 66 -1.45 10.15 -2.72
CA LEU A 66 -0.94 9.14 -1.79
C LEU A 66 0.44 8.62 -2.18
N ASP A 67 1.07 9.16 -3.23
CA ASP A 67 2.42 8.86 -3.71
C ASP A 67 3.57 9.37 -2.81
N GLY A 68 3.24 9.85 -1.60
CA GLY A 68 4.20 10.41 -0.65
C GLY A 68 4.38 11.94 -0.74
N THR A 69 3.73 12.61 -1.69
CA THR A 69 3.81 14.08 -1.82
C THR A 69 2.85 14.86 -0.91
N ALA A 70 1.86 14.18 -0.31
CA ALA A 70 0.99 14.73 0.74
C ALA A 70 1.28 14.11 2.11
N HIS A 71 0.25 14.04 2.98
CA HIS A 71 0.43 13.85 4.41
C HIS A 71 0.24 12.40 4.89
N ALA A 72 -0.08 11.45 4.00
CA ALA A 72 -0.38 10.06 4.36
C ALA A 72 0.72 9.41 5.21
N TRP A 73 2.00 9.67 4.89
CA TRP A 73 3.16 9.13 5.61
C TRP A 73 3.29 9.59 7.08
N HIS A 74 2.51 10.57 7.54
CA HIS A 74 2.48 10.95 8.95
C HIS A 74 1.64 10.00 9.83
N HIS A 75 0.88 9.08 9.23
CA HIS A 75 -0.07 8.19 9.91
C HIS A 75 0.47 6.77 9.99
N SER A 76 0.19 6.06 11.09
CA SER A 76 0.62 4.68 11.27
C SER A 76 -0.11 3.72 10.31
N PRO A 77 0.43 2.51 10.05
CA PRO A 77 -0.23 1.54 9.17
C PRO A 77 -1.67 1.23 9.60
N LEU A 78 -1.90 1.08 10.91
CA LEU A 78 -3.24 0.87 11.47
C LEU A 78 -4.19 2.05 11.20
N GLN A 79 -3.71 3.29 11.30
CA GLN A 79 -4.52 4.47 10.99
C GLN A 79 -4.87 4.55 9.49
N LEU A 80 -3.93 4.16 8.62
CA LEU A 80 -4.16 4.12 7.18
C LEU A 80 -5.18 3.04 6.81
N LEU A 81 -5.06 1.82 7.36
CA LEU A 81 -6.06 0.76 7.19
C LEU A 81 -7.42 1.15 7.75
N ASN A 82 -7.47 1.81 8.92
CA ASN A 82 -8.72 2.32 9.47
C ASN A 82 -9.38 3.35 8.54
N THR A 83 -8.58 4.21 7.91
CA THR A 83 -9.07 5.18 6.92
C THR A 83 -9.68 4.46 5.69
N ILE A 84 -9.05 3.37 5.22
CA ILE A 84 -9.59 2.54 4.15
C ILE A 84 -10.91 1.86 4.58
N ASN A 85 -10.95 1.32 5.80
CA ASN A 85 -12.14 0.65 6.33
C ASN A 85 -13.33 1.63 6.45
N GLU A 86 -13.14 2.74 7.16
CA GLU A 86 -14.23 3.63 7.55
C GLU A 86 -14.58 4.69 6.49
N GLY A 87 -13.64 4.98 5.58
CA GLY A 87 -13.76 6.07 4.62
C GLY A 87 -13.83 7.45 5.31
N GLY A 88 -14.15 8.47 4.51
CA GLY A 88 -14.25 9.86 4.97
C GLY A 88 -15.68 10.42 4.99
N ILE A 89 -16.66 9.70 4.43
CA ILE A 89 -18.04 10.23 4.26
C ILE A 89 -18.68 10.62 5.60
N LYS A 90 -18.51 9.79 6.65
CA LYS A 90 -19.06 10.07 7.99
C LYS A 90 -18.49 11.35 8.62
N MET A 91 -17.33 11.79 8.15
CA MET A 91 -16.64 13.01 8.61
C MET A 91 -16.82 14.20 7.65
N GLY A 92 -17.72 14.08 6.66
CA GLY A 92 -17.98 15.13 5.65
C GLY A 92 -17.05 15.10 4.43
N GLY A 93 -16.21 14.08 4.32
CA GLY A 93 -15.39 13.81 3.13
C GLY A 93 -16.15 13.08 2.02
N GLN A 94 -15.40 12.54 1.05
CA GLN A 94 -15.95 11.83 -0.11
C GLN A 94 -15.46 10.39 -0.26
N MET A 95 -14.40 10.00 0.46
CA MET A 95 -13.85 8.65 0.37
C MET A 95 -14.86 7.63 0.92
N PRO A 96 -15.30 6.64 0.13
CA PRO A 96 -16.20 5.60 0.61
C PRO A 96 -15.49 4.68 1.62
N ALA A 97 -16.29 3.97 2.41
CA ALA A 97 -15.82 2.92 3.30
C ALA A 97 -15.60 1.63 2.51
N PHE A 98 -14.48 0.94 2.72
CA PHE A 98 -14.17 -0.33 2.06
C PHE A 98 -14.25 -1.55 2.98
N GLU A 99 -14.60 -1.36 4.27
CA GLU A 99 -14.68 -2.44 5.27
C GLU A 99 -15.44 -3.69 4.77
N ASN A 100 -16.58 -3.48 4.11
CA ASN A 100 -17.45 -4.55 3.60
C ASN A 100 -17.34 -4.75 2.08
N THR A 101 -16.38 -4.09 1.42
CA THR A 101 -16.19 -4.14 -0.04
C THR A 101 -14.92 -4.87 -0.43
N LEU A 102 -13.85 -4.71 0.36
CA LEU A 102 -12.56 -5.34 0.16
C LEU A 102 -12.23 -6.21 1.37
N SER A 103 -11.64 -7.38 1.10
CA SER A 103 -11.05 -8.23 2.14
C SER A 103 -9.88 -7.54 2.84
N ASP A 104 -9.50 -8.02 4.02
CA ASP A 104 -8.37 -7.46 4.77
C ASP A 104 -7.05 -7.56 3.97
N ASP A 105 -6.83 -8.66 3.26
CA ASP A 105 -5.68 -8.86 2.39
C ASP A 105 -5.67 -7.88 1.21
N GLU A 106 -6.82 -7.61 0.59
CA GLU A 106 -6.91 -6.61 -0.49
C GLU A 106 -6.64 -5.19 0.00
N LYS A 107 -7.11 -4.85 1.21
CA LYS A 107 -6.85 -3.54 1.83
C LYS A 107 -5.38 -3.37 2.19
N GLN A 108 -4.77 -4.43 2.73
CA GLN A 108 -3.34 -4.46 3.03
C GLN A 108 -2.51 -4.34 1.75
N ALA A 109 -2.79 -5.15 0.74
CA ALA A 109 -2.11 -5.10 -0.55
C ALA A 109 -2.24 -3.72 -1.20
N ALA A 110 -3.42 -3.08 -1.17
CA ALA A 110 -3.60 -1.72 -1.68
C ALA A 110 -2.73 -0.70 -0.93
N LEU A 111 -2.62 -0.82 0.40
CA LEU A 111 -1.73 0.02 1.21
C LEU A 111 -0.26 -0.21 0.85
N ASP A 112 0.16 -1.47 0.67
CA ASP A 112 1.53 -1.82 0.29
C ASP A 112 1.89 -1.27 -1.10
N TYR A 113 0.97 -1.34 -2.06
CA TYR A 113 1.13 -0.68 -3.35
C TYR A 113 1.29 0.84 -3.20
N ILE A 114 0.45 1.50 -2.40
CA ILE A 114 0.58 2.95 -2.14
C ILE A 114 1.95 3.28 -1.57
N MET A 115 2.40 2.53 -0.56
CA MET A 115 3.70 2.73 0.07
C MET A 115 4.85 2.43 -0.89
N SER A 116 4.68 1.48 -1.82
CA SER A 116 5.68 1.16 -2.85
C SER A 116 5.99 2.36 -3.77
N LEU A 117 5.05 3.31 -3.92
CA LEU A 117 5.20 4.51 -4.74
C LEU A 117 6.03 5.61 -4.07
N TRP A 118 6.27 5.51 -2.76
CA TRP A 118 6.95 6.56 -2.02
C TRP A 118 8.45 6.63 -2.36
N PRO A 119 9.06 7.85 -2.33
CA PRO A 119 10.51 8.01 -2.42
C PRO A 119 11.23 7.16 -1.37
N SER A 120 12.42 6.64 -1.71
CA SER A 120 13.24 5.80 -0.83
C SER A 120 13.48 6.44 0.53
N GLU A 121 13.81 7.73 0.55
CA GLU A 121 14.10 8.46 1.77
C GLU A 121 12.86 8.58 2.67
N LEU A 122 11.68 8.69 2.04
CA LEU A 122 10.41 8.75 2.76
C LEU A 122 10.05 7.39 3.36
N LYS A 123 10.29 6.30 2.63
CA LYS A 123 10.11 4.93 3.13
C LYS A 123 10.97 4.70 4.36
N THR A 124 12.27 4.99 4.30
CA THR A 124 13.17 4.87 5.45
C THR A 124 12.66 5.65 6.66
N LYS A 125 12.27 6.92 6.45
CA LYS A 125 11.72 7.76 7.52
C LYS A 125 10.42 7.21 8.11
N TYR A 126 9.58 6.59 7.28
CA TYR A 126 8.33 5.98 7.73
C TYR A 126 8.59 4.74 8.57
N GLU A 127 9.52 3.89 8.14
CA GLU A 127 9.93 2.69 8.88
C GLU A 127 10.51 3.05 10.24
N GLU A 128 11.46 3.99 10.31
CA GLU A 128 12.02 4.49 11.58
C GLU A 128 10.95 5.03 12.55
N ARG A 129 9.81 5.48 12.02
CA ARG A 129 8.73 6.06 12.81
C ARG A 129 7.76 5.01 13.36
N PHE A 130 7.54 3.91 12.63
CA PHE A 130 6.41 3.00 12.89
C PHE A 130 6.77 1.51 12.90
N LYS A 131 7.99 1.12 12.53
CA LYS A 131 8.53 -0.24 12.66
C LYS A 131 9.59 -0.27 13.76
#